data_AF-F0RXZ5-F1
#
_entry.id   AF-F0RXZ5-F1
#
_cell.length_a   1.000
_cell.length_b   1.000
_cell.length_c   1.000
_cell.angle_alpha   90.00
_cell.angle_beta   90.00
_cell.angle_gamma   90.00
#
_symmetry.space_group_name_H-M   'P 1'
#
loop_
_entity.id
_entity.type
_entity.pdbx_description
1 polymer ?
#
loop_
_entity_poly.entity_id
_entity_poly.type
_entity_poly.pdbx_seq_one_letter_code
_entity_poly.pdbx_strand_id
1 'polypeptide(L)'
;MDIRRLRLWESRNATVLSNDLIRALIEDQGGMVLELSAVAPQGGRLNAHLIPHYRGTGTSVFSDENADYWKNSPYLYQKGGSYFSFPNYGPAYESDQGPQEQSGFTASSYWMVERYGTDPEFGGVWLMSMVRNRKSRWTARKIDMLLPNQPVHYTAIFITNNAQEDLIANTAWNNELGAPFLESGCVLNASANLWATGSDDQLIGATSRLVSETQFEDWKKAPLKEGGTVDLTDVPPPIGKTDFITGVVPRTANLGWSSVINPRQQMVYFTFFPGPAALEEEMLPINFNNFLFDYGGRTETPWAFYSGGMSHQYSLNCGSGTNHLYKGLKDAQNSDAILGAETTVTIKPGETRSLYYATAFAPYDNNRIGGNFYSVEQVVEGIVLKRTKSYAFFPADSTFHCLKMLCKRLLATE
;
A
#
# COMPACT_ATOMS: atom_id res chain seq x y z
N MET A 1 20.95 -7.79 12.24
CA MET A 1 20.66 -6.93 11.07
C MET A 1 21.35 -7.49 9.83
N ASP A 2 20.64 -7.64 8.72
CA ASP A 2 21.18 -8.16 7.45
C ASP A 2 20.64 -7.33 6.27
N ILE A 3 21.50 -7.09 5.27
CA ILE A 3 21.11 -6.51 3.99
C ILE A 3 21.90 -7.16 2.87
N ARG A 4 21.20 -7.70 1.87
CA ARG A 4 21.85 -8.39 0.76
C ARG A 4 21.01 -8.38 -0.50
N ARG A 5 21.71 -8.43 -1.63
CA ARG A 5 21.13 -8.60 -2.96
C ARG A 5 20.99 -10.07 -3.31
N LEU A 6 19.93 -10.43 -4.00
CA LEU A 6 19.72 -11.78 -4.52
C LEU A 6 19.08 -11.76 -5.90
N ARG A 7 19.36 -12.81 -6.67
CA ARG A 7 18.62 -13.13 -7.89
C ARG A 7 17.36 -13.88 -7.46
N LEU A 8 16.19 -13.33 -7.77
CA LEU A 8 14.89 -13.85 -7.35
C LEU A 8 14.37 -14.91 -8.33
N TRP A 9 14.31 -14.54 -9.61
CA TRP A 9 13.95 -15.40 -10.73
C TRP A 9 14.94 -15.22 -11.89
N GLU A 10 14.66 -15.81 -13.03
CA GLU A 10 15.44 -15.54 -14.23
C GLU A 10 15.36 -14.05 -14.58
N SER A 11 16.53 -13.38 -14.60
CA SER A 11 16.66 -11.95 -14.92
C SER A 11 16.01 -10.95 -13.95
N ARG A 12 15.52 -11.37 -12.78
CA ARG A 12 14.97 -10.48 -11.75
C ARG A 12 15.79 -10.49 -10.47
N ASN A 13 15.96 -9.31 -9.88
CA ASN A 13 16.74 -9.12 -8.67
C ASN A 13 15.91 -8.49 -7.57
N ALA A 14 16.30 -8.76 -6.33
CA ALA A 14 15.69 -8.21 -5.15
C ALA A 14 16.73 -7.93 -4.06
N THR A 15 16.35 -7.12 -3.09
CA THR A 15 17.09 -6.85 -1.85
C THR A 15 16.33 -7.44 -0.68
N VAL A 16 17.02 -8.15 0.19
CA VAL A 16 16.50 -8.54 1.50
C VAL A 16 17.00 -7.55 2.54
N LEU A 17 16.08 -7.00 3.32
CA LEU A 17 16.35 -6.30 4.58
C LEU A 17 15.86 -7.17 5.73
N SER A 18 16.66 -7.32 6.78
CA SER A 18 16.20 -7.99 8.01
C SER A 18 16.68 -7.27 9.26
N ASN A 19 15.74 -6.99 10.16
CA ASN A 19 16.04 -6.90 11.58
C ASN A 19 15.58 -8.21 12.23
N ASP A 20 16.00 -8.50 13.46
CA ASP A 20 15.76 -9.83 14.05
C ASP A 20 14.26 -10.12 14.27
N LEU A 21 13.40 -9.11 14.12
CA LEU A 21 11.94 -9.20 14.24
C LEU A 21 11.25 -9.46 12.90
N ILE A 22 11.61 -8.70 11.86
CA ILE A 22 10.97 -8.74 10.55
C ILE A 22 11.97 -8.85 9.39
N ARG A 23 11.49 -9.43 8.28
CA ARG A 23 12.21 -9.46 7.00
C ARG A 23 11.35 -8.81 5.92
N ALA A 24 11.99 -7.97 5.11
CA ALA A 24 11.41 -7.42 3.89
C ALA A 24 12.19 -7.92 2.66
N LEU A 25 11.47 -8.37 1.62
CA LEU A 25 12.04 -8.68 0.31
C LEU A 25 11.52 -7.68 -0.72
N ILE A 26 12.41 -6.88 -1.29
CA ILE A 26 12.07 -5.77 -2.18
C ILE A 26 12.61 -6.06 -3.57
N GLU A 27 11.71 -6.27 -4.53
CA GLU A 27 12.06 -6.53 -5.93
C GLU A 27 12.29 -5.22 -6.69
N ASP A 28 13.25 -5.24 -7.62
CA ASP A 28 13.55 -4.09 -8.46
C ASP A 28 12.40 -3.80 -9.44
N GLN A 29 11.70 -4.83 -9.92
CA GLN A 29 10.50 -4.68 -10.74
C GLN A 29 9.33 -4.13 -9.90
N GLY A 30 8.90 -2.91 -10.23
CA GLY A 30 7.81 -2.20 -9.56
C GLY A 30 8.15 -1.67 -8.18
N GLY A 31 9.37 -1.94 -7.67
CA GLY A 31 9.77 -1.57 -6.32
C GLY A 31 8.96 -2.30 -5.25
N MET A 32 8.42 -3.46 -5.63
CA MET A 32 7.44 -4.24 -4.88
C MET A 32 8.09 -4.85 -3.64
N VAL A 33 7.49 -4.65 -2.47
CA VAL A 33 7.84 -5.40 -1.26
C VAL A 33 7.03 -6.68 -1.31
N LEU A 34 7.65 -7.79 -1.73
CA LEU A 34 6.99 -9.08 -1.94
C LEU A 34 6.77 -9.84 -0.63
N GLU A 35 7.71 -9.69 0.29
CA GLU A 35 7.68 -10.33 1.59
C GLU A 35 7.74 -9.23 2.65
N LEU A 36 6.82 -9.29 3.61
CA LEU A 36 6.98 -8.68 4.92
C LEU A 36 6.61 -9.76 5.94
N SER A 37 7.63 -10.34 6.55
CA SER A 37 7.46 -11.54 7.38
C SER A 37 7.99 -11.38 8.79
N ALA A 38 7.32 -12.01 9.74
CA ALA A 38 7.63 -11.98 11.18
C ALA A 38 7.45 -13.37 11.79
N VAL A 39 8.07 -13.61 12.94
CA VAL A 39 7.85 -14.86 13.70
C VAL A 39 6.53 -14.75 14.46
N ALA A 40 5.63 -15.71 14.23
CA ALA A 40 4.36 -15.78 14.94
C ALA A 40 4.55 -16.36 16.35
N PRO A 41 3.68 -16.02 17.33
CA PRO A 41 3.77 -16.56 18.70
C PRO A 41 3.71 -18.08 18.77
N GLN A 42 3.02 -18.72 17.83
CA GLN A 42 2.91 -20.19 17.75
C GLN A 42 4.14 -20.84 17.10
N GLY A 43 5.15 -20.04 16.73
CA GLY A 43 6.33 -20.46 15.99
C GLY A 43 6.14 -20.37 14.48
N GLY A 44 7.26 -20.50 13.75
CA GLY A 44 7.28 -20.31 12.30
C GLY A 44 7.27 -18.84 11.88
N ARG A 45 7.57 -18.60 10.61
CA ARG A 45 7.60 -17.27 10.00
C ARG A 45 6.40 -17.11 9.09
N LEU A 46 5.59 -16.10 9.37
CA LEU A 46 4.39 -15.77 8.62
C LEU A 46 4.71 -14.63 7.65
N ASN A 47 4.25 -14.70 6.41
CA ASN A 47 4.31 -13.56 5.48
C ASN A 47 2.93 -12.88 5.44
N ALA A 48 2.89 -11.56 5.54
CA ALA A 48 1.65 -10.79 5.42
C ALA A 48 1.24 -10.56 3.95
N HIS A 49 2.23 -10.41 3.09
CA HIS A 49 2.06 -9.93 1.72
C HIS A 49 1.59 -11.03 0.78
N LEU A 50 0.64 -10.69 -0.08
CA LEU A 50 0.15 -11.57 -1.12
C LEU A 50 1.19 -11.72 -2.23
N ILE A 51 1.47 -12.97 -2.60
CA ILE A 51 2.03 -13.32 -3.92
C ILE A 51 0.91 -13.91 -4.76
N PRO A 52 0.35 -13.18 -5.75
CA PRO A 52 -0.73 -13.70 -6.57
C PRO A 52 -0.31 -14.96 -7.33
N HIS A 53 -1.22 -15.91 -7.48
CA HIS A 53 -0.96 -17.16 -8.21
C HIS A 53 -0.56 -16.91 -9.67
N TYR A 54 -1.06 -15.81 -10.25
CA TYR A 54 -0.76 -15.40 -11.62
C TYR A 54 0.52 -14.57 -11.75
N ARG A 55 1.27 -14.32 -10.66
CA ARG A 55 2.47 -13.47 -10.74
C ARG A 55 3.45 -14.05 -11.76
N GLY A 56 3.83 -13.25 -12.76
CA GLY A 56 4.81 -13.64 -13.75
C GLY A 56 6.23 -13.67 -13.17
N THR A 57 7.01 -14.68 -13.54
CA THR A 57 8.39 -14.89 -13.08
C THR A 57 9.44 -14.60 -14.15
N GLY A 58 9.02 -14.34 -15.40
CA GLY A 58 9.93 -14.03 -16.52
C GLY A 58 10.42 -12.58 -16.50
N THR A 59 11.29 -12.22 -17.45
CA THR A 59 11.92 -10.89 -17.52
C THR A 59 10.90 -9.75 -17.66
N SER A 60 9.87 -9.94 -18.49
CA SER A 60 8.85 -8.93 -18.77
C SER A 60 7.60 -9.60 -19.36
N VAL A 61 6.44 -8.96 -19.18
CA VAL A 61 5.19 -9.37 -19.84
C VAL A 61 5.34 -9.39 -21.36
N PHE A 62 6.12 -8.47 -21.94
CA PHE A 62 6.27 -8.36 -23.40
C PHE A 62 7.13 -9.47 -24.03
N SER A 63 7.85 -10.22 -23.21
CA SER A 63 8.62 -11.39 -23.65
C SER A 63 7.92 -12.71 -23.32
N ASP A 64 6.77 -12.65 -22.65
CA ASP A 64 6.01 -13.83 -22.24
C ASP A 64 5.06 -14.24 -23.39
N GLU A 65 5.08 -15.50 -23.79
CA GLU A 65 4.20 -16.00 -24.86
C GLU A 65 2.71 -15.89 -24.50
N ASN A 66 2.39 -15.80 -23.20
CA ASN A 66 1.03 -15.64 -22.69
C ASN A 66 0.74 -14.20 -22.22
N ALA A 67 1.42 -13.18 -22.78
CA ALA A 67 1.29 -11.78 -22.37
C ALA A 67 -0.19 -11.28 -22.27
N ASP A 68 -1.06 -11.77 -23.15
CA ASP A 68 -2.50 -11.44 -23.18
C ASP A 68 -3.24 -11.90 -21.92
N TYR A 69 -2.76 -12.94 -21.23
CA TYR A 69 -3.32 -13.36 -19.93
C TYR A 69 -3.22 -12.24 -18.89
N TRP A 70 -2.14 -11.45 -18.93
CA TRP A 70 -1.94 -10.25 -18.12
C TRP A 70 -2.38 -8.97 -18.83
N LYS A 71 -3.13 -9.09 -19.94
CA LYS A 71 -3.60 -7.94 -20.74
C LYS A 71 -2.45 -7.04 -21.19
N ASN A 72 -1.27 -7.64 -21.45
CA ASN A 72 -0.04 -6.93 -21.78
C ASN A 72 0.38 -5.87 -20.73
N SER A 73 -0.08 -6.01 -19.48
CA SER A 73 0.19 -5.04 -18.40
C SER A 73 1.42 -5.46 -17.59
N PRO A 74 2.51 -4.65 -17.58
CA PRO A 74 3.67 -4.90 -16.72
C PRO A 74 3.28 -4.89 -15.24
N TYR A 75 2.37 -3.99 -14.85
CA TYR A 75 1.82 -3.94 -13.50
C TYR A 75 1.18 -5.27 -13.09
N LEU A 76 0.24 -5.81 -13.89
CA LEU A 76 -0.42 -7.07 -13.53
C LEU A 76 0.56 -8.24 -13.49
N TYR A 77 1.55 -8.26 -14.39
CA TYR A 77 2.59 -9.29 -14.46
C TYR A 77 3.46 -9.34 -13.19
N GLN A 78 3.75 -8.18 -12.59
CA GLN A 78 4.61 -8.05 -11.41
C GLN A 78 3.89 -7.62 -10.14
N LYS A 79 2.55 -7.66 -10.09
CA LYS A 79 1.77 -7.25 -8.92
C LYS A 79 2.01 -8.19 -7.73
N GLY A 80 2.34 -7.65 -6.56
CA GLY A 80 2.49 -8.43 -5.33
C GLY A 80 2.88 -7.57 -4.13
N GLY A 81 2.49 -8.02 -2.94
CA GLY A 81 2.75 -7.37 -1.65
C GLY A 81 2.46 -5.87 -1.62
N SER A 82 3.39 -5.05 -1.12
CA SER A 82 3.19 -3.60 -1.02
C SER A 82 4.00 -2.80 -2.04
N TYR A 83 3.42 -1.72 -2.58
CA TYR A 83 4.06 -0.91 -3.62
C TYR A 83 3.45 0.49 -3.74
N PHE A 84 4.16 1.37 -4.43
CA PHE A 84 3.76 2.76 -4.66
C PHE A 84 3.18 2.95 -6.06
N SER A 85 1.99 3.54 -6.14
CA SER A 85 1.31 3.93 -7.38
C SER A 85 1.41 5.42 -7.62
N PHE A 86 2.07 5.78 -8.73
CA PHE A 86 2.30 7.16 -9.15
C PHE A 86 2.64 7.23 -10.65
N PRO A 87 2.19 8.25 -11.40
CA PRO A 87 1.31 9.36 -10.99
C PRO A 87 -0.18 9.01 -11.04
N ASN A 88 -0.53 7.74 -11.25
CA ASN A 88 -1.90 7.27 -11.42
C ASN A 88 -2.23 6.17 -10.41
N TYR A 89 -3.44 6.20 -9.84
CA TYR A 89 -3.99 5.12 -9.02
C TYR A 89 -5.38 4.74 -9.54
N GLY A 90 -5.44 3.70 -10.37
CA GLY A 90 -6.65 3.28 -11.05
C GLY A 90 -6.36 2.60 -12.39
N PRO A 91 -7.35 2.48 -13.28
CA PRO A 91 -7.21 1.97 -14.64
C PRO A 91 -6.16 2.73 -15.47
N ALA A 92 -5.68 2.07 -16.53
CA ALA A 92 -4.89 2.72 -17.57
C ALA A 92 -5.77 3.69 -18.38
N TYR A 93 -5.17 4.76 -18.91
CA TYR A 93 -5.88 5.71 -19.77
C TYR A 93 -4.92 6.45 -20.71
N GLU A 94 -5.45 6.97 -21.82
CA GLU A 94 -4.70 7.85 -22.72
C GLU A 94 -4.74 9.30 -22.22
N SER A 95 -3.56 9.92 -22.12
CA SER A 95 -3.39 11.34 -21.76
C SER A 95 -2.68 12.10 -22.87
N ASP A 96 -2.65 13.43 -22.81
CA ASP A 96 -1.87 14.26 -23.75
C ASP A 96 -0.36 13.97 -23.65
N GLN A 97 0.11 13.47 -22.50
CA GLN A 97 1.48 12.99 -22.29
C GLN A 97 1.67 11.53 -22.75
N GLY A 98 0.65 10.92 -23.37
CA GLY A 98 0.55 9.54 -23.86
C GLY A 98 -0.04 8.55 -22.86
N PRO A 99 0.17 7.24 -23.08
CA PRO A 99 -0.49 6.21 -22.29
C PRO A 99 -0.01 6.26 -20.84
N GLN A 100 -0.98 6.28 -19.93
CA GLN A 100 -0.76 6.13 -18.50
C GLN A 100 -1.09 4.70 -18.08
N GLU A 101 -0.12 4.06 -17.44
CA GLU A 101 -0.24 2.69 -16.98
C GLU A 101 -1.29 2.54 -15.87
N GLN A 102 -1.90 1.35 -15.82
CA GLN A 102 -2.73 0.96 -14.68
C GLN A 102 -1.91 1.05 -13.40
N SER A 103 -2.43 1.73 -12.38
CA SER A 103 -1.74 1.95 -11.09
C SER A 103 -0.38 2.65 -11.21
N GLY A 104 -0.14 3.36 -12.31
CA GLY A 104 0.96 4.30 -12.47
C GLY A 104 2.28 3.70 -12.94
N PHE A 105 3.17 4.57 -13.41
CA PHE A 105 4.49 4.21 -13.92
C PHE A 105 5.37 3.55 -12.86
N THR A 106 5.32 4.00 -11.60
CA THR A 106 6.16 3.46 -10.52
C THR A 106 5.88 1.98 -10.23
N ALA A 107 4.61 1.54 -10.35
CA ALA A 107 4.22 0.15 -10.12
C ALA A 107 4.51 -0.77 -11.33
N SER A 108 4.73 -0.19 -12.52
CA SER A 108 5.02 -0.92 -13.77
C SER A 108 6.50 -0.94 -14.15
N SER A 109 7.34 -0.12 -13.52
CA SER A 109 8.70 0.16 -13.98
C SER A 109 9.78 -0.54 -13.17
N TYR A 110 10.96 -0.66 -13.75
CA TYR A 110 12.16 -1.10 -13.05
C TYR A 110 12.72 0.03 -12.17
N TRP A 111 12.99 -0.29 -10.91
CA TRP A 111 13.67 0.58 -9.94
C TRP A 111 15.15 0.22 -9.89
N MET A 112 15.99 1.17 -10.27
CA MET A 112 17.43 1.04 -10.21
C MET A 112 17.90 1.20 -8.77
N VAL A 113 18.47 0.16 -8.18
CA VAL A 113 19.17 0.27 -6.89
C VAL A 113 20.38 1.19 -7.05
N GLU A 114 20.38 2.30 -6.31
CA GLU A 114 21.47 3.26 -6.32
C GLU A 114 22.50 2.91 -5.24
N ARG A 115 22.03 2.72 -4.00
CA ARG A 115 22.87 2.47 -2.82
C ARG A 115 22.11 1.65 -1.78
N TYR A 116 22.84 0.94 -0.93
CA TYR A 116 22.27 0.25 0.23
C TYR A 116 23.35 0.06 1.30
N GLY A 117 22.95 -0.08 2.56
CA GLY A 117 23.92 -0.23 3.63
C GLY A 117 23.31 -0.28 5.03
N THR A 118 24.17 -0.03 6.01
CA THR A 118 23.78 0.15 7.41
C THR A 118 24.01 1.61 7.79
N ASP A 119 23.04 2.20 8.47
CA ASP A 119 23.12 3.55 8.99
C ASP A 119 23.99 3.58 10.27
N PRO A 120 25.07 4.37 10.32
CA PRO A 120 25.97 4.39 11.46
C PRO A 120 25.39 5.08 12.71
N GLU A 121 24.34 5.90 12.56
CA GLU A 121 23.75 6.66 13.68
C GLU A 121 22.69 5.85 14.42
N PHE A 122 21.76 5.23 13.68
CA PHE A 122 20.64 4.49 14.24
C PHE A 122 20.78 2.97 14.12
N GLY A 123 21.82 2.47 13.43
CA GLY A 123 22.08 1.04 13.26
C GLY A 123 21.11 0.31 12.32
N GLY A 124 20.24 1.05 11.62
CA GLY A 124 19.25 0.49 10.70
C GLY A 124 19.85 0.05 9.38
N VAL A 125 19.29 -0.98 8.75
CA VAL A 125 19.64 -1.34 7.36
C VAL A 125 18.73 -0.62 6.40
N TRP A 126 19.25 -0.19 5.26
CA TRP A 126 18.50 0.62 4.31
C TRP A 126 18.86 0.34 2.85
N LEU A 127 17.90 0.58 1.97
CA LEU A 127 18.01 0.48 0.52
C LEU A 127 17.52 1.79 -0.12
N MET A 128 18.28 2.33 -1.07
CA MET A 128 17.86 3.43 -1.91
C MET A 128 17.78 2.98 -3.37
N SER A 129 16.60 3.18 -3.97
CA SER A 129 16.32 2.85 -5.37
C SER A 129 15.68 4.04 -6.08
N MET A 130 15.82 4.10 -7.40
CA MET A 130 15.35 5.21 -8.21
C MET A 130 14.61 4.73 -9.46
N VAL A 131 13.54 5.44 -9.82
CA VAL A 131 12.84 5.30 -11.09
C VAL A 131 12.72 6.66 -11.75
N ARG A 132 12.89 6.70 -13.08
CA ARG A 132 12.81 7.94 -13.87
C ARG A 132 11.85 7.77 -15.03
N ASN A 133 10.86 8.64 -15.11
CA ASN A 133 10.04 8.79 -16.30
C ASN A 133 10.65 9.88 -17.20
N ARG A 134 11.35 9.46 -18.27
CA ARG A 134 12.01 10.38 -19.19
C ARG A 134 11.02 11.20 -20.03
N LYS A 135 9.84 10.65 -20.30
CA LYS A 135 8.82 11.29 -21.14
C LYS A 135 8.14 12.45 -20.39
N SER A 136 7.63 12.16 -19.20
CA SER A 136 7.00 13.16 -18.30
C SER A 136 8.02 13.93 -17.45
N ARG A 137 9.32 13.67 -17.64
CA ARG A 137 10.45 14.36 -17.00
C ARG A 137 10.33 14.45 -15.47
N TRP A 138 10.08 13.35 -14.80
CA TRP A 138 10.16 13.29 -13.33
C TRP A 138 10.97 12.09 -12.87
N THR A 139 11.50 12.19 -11.66
CA THR A 139 12.26 11.12 -11.00
C THR A 139 11.66 10.86 -9.63
N ALA A 140 11.60 9.60 -9.21
CA ALA A 140 11.24 9.22 -7.86
C ALA A 140 12.37 8.38 -7.24
N ARG A 141 12.79 8.74 -6.03
CA ARG A 141 13.69 7.94 -5.20
C ARG A 141 12.92 7.32 -4.05
N LYS A 142 13.15 6.05 -3.79
CA LYS A 142 12.58 5.27 -2.71
C LYS A 142 13.68 4.88 -1.75
N ILE A 143 13.48 5.16 -0.47
CA ILE A 143 14.37 4.75 0.61
C ILE A 143 13.57 3.85 1.53
N ASP A 144 13.95 2.58 1.60
CA ASP A 144 13.39 1.58 2.50
C ASP A 144 14.36 1.37 3.67
N MET A 145 13.84 1.23 4.90
CA MET A 145 14.65 1.12 6.12
C MET A 145 14.02 0.19 7.15
N LEU A 146 14.86 -0.64 7.78
CA LEU A 146 14.52 -1.38 9.00
C LEU A 146 15.42 -0.89 10.15
N LEU A 147 14.80 -0.50 11.26
CA LEU A 147 15.50 -0.10 12.48
C LEU A 147 15.74 -1.31 13.42
N PRO A 148 16.79 -1.31 14.25
CA PRO A 148 16.95 -2.31 15.29
C PRO A 148 15.77 -2.31 16.26
N ASN A 149 15.38 -3.50 16.74
CA ASN A 149 14.32 -3.68 17.75
C ASN A 149 12.93 -3.11 17.40
N GLN A 150 12.66 -2.79 16.12
CA GLN A 150 11.34 -2.31 15.69
C GLN A 150 10.76 -3.22 14.61
N PRO A 151 9.56 -3.79 14.76
CA PRO A 151 8.96 -4.67 13.76
C PRO A 151 8.34 -3.88 12.59
N VAL A 152 9.03 -2.84 12.10
CA VAL A 152 8.49 -1.84 11.17
C VAL A 152 9.38 -1.68 9.94
N HIS A 153 8.75 -1.79 8.77
CA HIS A 153 9.31 -1.42 7.48
C HIS A 153 8.96 0.03 7.17
N TYR A 154 9.95 0.92 7.21
CA TYR A 154 9.79 2.33 6.90
C TYR A 154 10.14 2.59 5.45
N THR A 155 9.36 3.43 4.79
CA THR A 155 9.63 3.88 3.43
C THR A 155 9.46 5.40 3.31
N ALA A 156 10.40 6.04 2.60
CA ALA A 156 10.25 7.39 2.09
C ALA A 156 10.30 7.38 0.55
N ILE A 157 9.48 8.22 -0.07
CA ILE A 157 9.52 8.50 -1.52
C ILE A 157 9.81 9.98 -1.72
N PHE A 158 10.77 10.32 -2.57
CA PHE A 158 11.08 11.70 -2.99
C PHE A 158 10.82 11.82 -4.49
N ILE A 159 9.83 12.63 -4.87
CA ILE A 159 9.45 12.85 -6.27
C ILE A 159 9.92 14.24 -6.69
N THR A 160 10.79 14.30 -7.69
CA THR A 160 11.29 15.53 -8.30
C THR A 160 10.66 15.75 -9.66
N ASN A 161 9.97 16.86 -9.85
CA ASN A 161 9.49 17.30 -11.15
C ASN A 161 10.61 18.03 -11.91
N ASN A 162 11.14 17.40 -12.95
CA ASN A 162 12.18 17.97 -13.82
C ASN A 162 11.59 18.54 -15.13
N ALA A 163 10.27 18.61 -15.25
CA ALA A 163 9.58 19.27 -16.34
C ALA A 163 9.57 20.79 -16.14
N GLN A 164 9.06 21.51 -17.14
CA GLN A 164 8.78 22.95 -17.06
C GLN A 164 7.32 23.25 -16.71
N GLU A 165 6.49 22.20 -16.64
CA GLU A 165 5.06 22.23 -16.38
C GLU A 165 4.79 21.63 -15.01
N ASP A 166 3.64 21.97 -14.41
CA ASP A 166 3.17 21.35 -13.19
C ASP A 166 2.93 19.84 -13.37
N LEU A 167 3.38 19.04 -12.42
CA LEU A 167 3.10 17.61 -12.37
C LEU A 167 1.90 17.37 -11.45
N ILE A 168 0.74 17.10 -12.06
CA ILE A 168 -0.49 16.71 -11.36
C ILE A 168 -0.50 15.19 -11.26
N ALA A 169 -0.77 14.66 -10.06
CA ALA A 169 -0.72 13.21 -9.82
C ALA A 169 -1.73 12.74 -8.76
N ASN A 170 -2.06 11.45 -8.81
CA ASN A 170 -2.48 10.69 -7.64
C ASN A 170 -1.28 9.97 -7.04
N THR A 171 -1.38 9.72 -5.74
CA THR A 171 -0.41 8.91 -5.01
C THR A 171 -1.16 7.90 -4.19
N ALA A 172 -0.75 6.64 -4.24
CA ALA A 172 -1.28 5.62 -3.34
C ALA A 172 -0.20 4.62 -2.97
N TRP A 173 -0.05 4.38 -1.68
CA TRP A 173 0.64 3.20 -1.18
C TRP A 173 -0.35 2.04 -1.11
N ASN A 174 -0.03 0.94 -1.77
CA ASN A 174 -0.85 -0.26 -1.82
C ASN A 174 -0.28 -1.32 -0.89
N ASN A 175 -1.13 -2.06 -0.19
CA ASN A 175 -0.73 -3.17 0.68
C ASN A 175 -1.59 -4.39 0.37
N GLU A 176 -1.14 -5.25 -0.55
CA GLU A 176 -1.85 -6.48 -0.88
C GLU A 176 -1.53 -7.56 0.16
N LEU A 177 -2.53 -7.93 0.95
CA LEU A 177 -2.46 -8.96 1.97
C LEU A 177 -3.12 -10.25 1.47
N GLY A 178 -2.53 -11.38 1.85
CA GLY A 178 -2.99 -12.70 1.44
C GLY A 178 -2.69 -13.77 2.48
N ALA A 179 -3.13 -14.99 2.18
CA ALA A 179 -2.76 -16.15 2.98
C ALA A 179 -1.23 -16.34 3.00
N PRO A 180 -0.64 -16.87 4.09
CA PRO A 180 -1.29 -17.44 5.27
C PRO A 180 -1.69 -16.44 6.37
N PHE A 181 -1.35 -15.15 6.26
CA PHE A 181 -1.73 -14.16 7.27
C PHE A 181 -3.20 -13.74 7.15
N LEU A 182 -3.68 -13.43 5.94
CA LEU A 182 -5.09 -13.09 5.73
C LEU A 182 -5.92 -14.37 5.69
N GLU A 183 -6.91 -14.46 6.57
CA GLU A 183 -7.92 -15.52 6.58
C GLU A 183 -9.26 -14.98 7.07
N SER A 184 -10.31 -15.81 6.97
CA SER A 184 -11.61 -15.45 7.52
C SER A 184 -11.52 -15.30 9.05
N GLY A 185 -12.15 -14.23 9.55
CA GLY A 185 -12.08 -13.83 10.96
C GLY A 185 -10.96 -12.85 11.29
N CYS A 186 -10.12 -12.47 10.31
CA CYS A 186 -9.32 -11.27 10.45
C CYS A 186 -10.20 -10.03 10.63
N VAL A 187 -9.71 -9.04 11.37
CA VAL A 187 -10.45 -7.83 11.71
C VAL A 187 -9.71 -6.59 11.24
N LEU A 188 -10.44 -5.62 10.72
CA LEU A 188 -9.93 -4.44 10.03
C LEU A 188 -10.21 -3.16 10.81
N ASN A 189 -9.29 -2.19 10.69
CA ASN A 189 -9.44 -0.84 11.23
C ASN A 189 -8.78 0.20 10.34
N ALA A 190 -9.26 1.44 10.44
CA ALA A 190 -8.62 2.59 9.86
C ALA A 190 -8.97 3.88 10.61
N SER A 191 -8.13 4.88 10.40
CA SER A 191 -8.37 6.27 10.78
C SER A 191 -9.32 6.96 9.79
N ALA A 192 -10.60 6.59 9.79
CA ALA A 192 -11.62 7.27 9.00
C ALA A 192 -13.01 7.12 9.63
N ASN A 193 -13.80 8.21 9.58
CA ASN A 193 -15.17 8.25 10.10
C ASN A 193 -16.21 8.53 9.02
N LEU A 194 -15.77 8.74 7.78
CA LEU A 194 -16.63 8.98 6.63
C LEU A 194 -16.02 8.24 5.44
N TRP A 195 -16.87 7.48 4.76
CA TRP A 195 -16.50 6.53 3.73
C TRP A 195 -17.31 6.76 2.48
N ALA A 196 -16.76 6.35 1.33
CA ALA A 196 -17.45 6.33 0.06
C ALA A 196 -17.20 5.00 -0.67
N THR A 197 -18.23 4.51 -1.36
CA THR A 197 -18.11 3.48 -2.39
C THR A 197 -17.84 4.15 -3.75
N GLY A 198 -17.15 3.44 -4.64
CA GLY A 198 -16.99 3.90 -6.02
C GLY A 198 -18.09 3.39 -6.95
N SER A 199 -17.94 3.67 -8.24
CA SER A 199 -18.86 3.21 -9.28
C SER A 199 -18.68 1.71 -9.58
N ASP A 200 -19.69 1.13 -10.21
CA ASP A 200 -19.71 -0.31 -10.56
C ASP A 200 -18.66 -0.70 -11.60
N ASP A 201 -18.27 0.24 -12.45
CA ASP A 201 -17.32 0.06 -13.54
C ASP A 201 -15.86 0.33 -13.14
N GLN A 202 -15.60 0.85 -11.93
CA GLN A 202 -14.24 1.19 -11.49
C GLN A 202 -13.31 -0.05 -11.42
N LEU A 203 -13.89 -1.24 -11.19
CA LEU A 203 -13.18 -2.51 -11.14
C LEU A 203 -13.69 -3.43 -12.26
N ILE A 204 -12.95 -3.49 -13.36
CA ILE A 204 -13.32 -4.30 -14.53
C ILE A 204 -13.50 -5.77 -14.12
N GLY A 205 -14.65 -6.35 -14.47
CA GLY A 205 -14.97 -7.76 -14.22
C GLY A 205 -15.24 -8.11 -12.76
N ALA A 206 -15.46 -7.11 -11.89
CA ALA A 206 -15.77 -7.32 -10.49
C ALA A 206 -17.28 -7.40 -10.23
N THR A 207 -17.69 -8.29 -9.34
CA THR A 207 -19.04 -8.34 -8.79
C THR A 207 -19.08 -7.71 -7.40
N SER A 208 -19.46 -6.43 -7.32
CA SER A 208 -19.65 -5.70 -6.05
C SER A 208 -21.03 -5.96 -5.46
N ARG A 209 -21.11 -6.04 -4.12
CA ARG A 209 -22.38 -6.10 -3.36
C ARG A 209 -22.81 -4.74 -2.78
N LEU A 210 -21.90 -3.78 -2.71
CA LEU A 210 -22.16 -2.47 -2.11
C LEU A 210 -22.93 -1.56 -3.05
N VAL A 211 -23.80 -0.70 -2.50
CA VAL A 211 -24.42 0.38 -3.29
C VAL A 211 -23.33 1.29 -3.83
N SER A 212 -23.37 1.57 -5.12
CA SER A 212 -22.36 2.37 -5.83
C SER A 212 -22.48 3.85 -5.47
N GLU A 213 -21.37 4.57 -5.54
CA GLU A 213 -21.29 6.04 -5.41
C GLU A 213 -22.04 6.61 -4.19
N THR A 214 -21.96 5.91 -3.05
CA THR A 214 -22.68 6.24 -1.82
C THR A 214 -21.71 6.55 -0.69
N GLN A 215 -22.04 7.56 0.12
CA GLN A 215 -21.31 7.90 1.34
C GLN A 215 -21.98 7.32 2.59
N PHE A 216 -21.18 6.94 3.58
CA PHE A 216 -21.64 6.38 4.85
C PHE A 216 -20.62 6.63 5.97
N GLU A 217 -21.09 6.73 7.21
CA GLU A 217 -20.25 7.10 8.37
C GLU A 217 -19.70 5.87 9.12
N ASP A 218 -20.42 4.75 9.07
CA ASP A 218 -20.07 3.53 9.78
C ASP A 218 -19.86 2.40 8.78
N TRP A 219 -18.60 2.01 8.54
CA TRP A 219 -18.27 0.88 7.67
C TRP A 219 -18.68 -0.49 8.21
N LYS A 220 -19.16 -0.57 9.46
CA LYS A 220 -19.89 -1.75 9.97
C LYS A 220 -21.32 -1.84 9.42
N LYS A 221 -21.79 -0.77 8.78
CA LYS A 221 -23.12 -0.63 8.21
C LYS A 221 -23.03 -0.15 6.76
N ALA A 222 -22.09 -0.69 6.00
CA ALA A 222 -21.94 -0.34 4.59
C ALA A 222 -23.20 -0.79 3.81
N PRO A 223 -23.78 0.08 2.97
CA PRO A 223 -25.05 -0.18 2.31
C PRO A 223 -24.92 -1.23 1.19
N LEU A 224 -25.87 -2.17 1.13
CA LEU A 224 -25.93 -3.24 0.11
C LEU A 224 -26.90 -2.91 -1.02
N LYS A 225 -26.59 -3.34 -2.26
CA LYS A 225 -27.47 -3.17 -3.44
C LYS A 225 -28.84 -3.83 -3.27
N GLU A 226 -28.87 -4.99 -2.62
CA GLU A 226 -30.09 -5.76 -2.38
C GLU A 226 -30.91 -5.23 -1.17
N GLY A 227 -30.46 -4.13 -0.56
CA GLY A 227 -31.02 -3.58 0.68
C GLY A 227 -30.33 -4.12 1.93
N GLY A 228 -30.48 -3.38 3.04
CA GLY A 228 -29.77 -3.68 4.29
C GLY A 228 -28.32 -3.19 4.28
N THR A 229 -27.53 -3.71 5.23
CA THR A 229 -26.15 -3.30 5.45
C THR A 229 -25.24 -4.48 5.74
N VAL A 230 -23.94 -4.31 5.53
CA VAL A 230 -22.92 -5.30 5.88
C VAL A 230 -21.81 -4.70 6.73
N ASP A 231 -21.26 -5.52 7.63
CA ASP A 231 -20.05 -5.19 8.37
C ASP A 231 -18.83 -5.49 7.51
N LEU A 232 -18.08 -4.45 7.14
CA LEU A 232 -16.83 -4.57 6.37
C LEU A 232 -15.58 -4.71 7.26
N THR A 233 -15.74 -4.71 8.58
CA THR A 233 -14.62 -4.82 9.54
C THR A 233 -14.16 -6.24 9.77
N ASP A 234 -14.99 -7.23 9.43
CA ASP A 234 -14.67 -8.64 9.55
C ASP A 234 -14.41 -9.26 8.17
N VAL A 235 -13.29 -9.95 8.03
CA VAL A 235 -12.93 -10.67 6.81
C VAL A 235 -13.77 -11.95 6.69
N PRO A 236 -14.66 -12.06 5.70
CA PRO A 236 -15.53 -13.24 5.54
C PRO A 236 -14.77 -14.41 4.88
N PRO A 237 -15.33 -15.63 4.86
CA PRO A 237 -14.89 -16.64 3.90
C PRO A 237 -15.06 -16.12 2.46
N PRO A 238 -14.52 -16.81 1.43
CA PRO A 238 -14.80 -16.45 0.05
C PRO A 238 -16.31 -16.35 -0.21
N ILE A 239 -16.75 -15.21 -0.73
CA ILE A 239 -18.18 -14.88 -0.96
C ILE A 239 -18.49 -14.58 -2.43
N GLY A 240 -17.49 -14.67 -3.31
CA GLY A 240 -17.66 -14.38 -4.73
C GLY A 240 -17.93 -12.90 -5.02
N LYS A 241 -17.45 -12.00 -4.15
CA LYS A 241 -17.64 -10.55 -4.28
C LYS A 241 -16.32 -9.81 -4.23
N THR A 242 -16.26 -8.69 -4.93
CA THR A 242 -15.13 -7.76 -4.89
C THR A 242 -15.66 -6.35 -4.68
N ASP A 243 -15.37 -5.78 -3.51
CA ASP A 243 -15.86 -4.46 -3.09
C ASP A 243 -14.68 -3.47 -2.97
N PHE A 244 -14.96 -2.17 -3.16
CA PHE A 244 -13.98 -1.11 -2.92
C PHE A 244 -14.60 0.05 -2.15
N ILE A 245 -13.89 0.52 -1.13
CA ILE A 245 -14.24 1.72 -0.36
C ILE A 245 -13.02 2.60 -0.16
N THR A 246 -13.27 3.89 0.01
CA THR A 246 -12.28 4.86 0.48
C THR A 246 -12.81 5.60 1.69
N GLY A 247 -11.97 5.86 2.69
CA GLY A 247 -12.32 6.58 3.91
C GLY A 247 -11.40 7.77 4.13
N VAL A 248 -11.96 8.95 4.39
CA VAL A 248 -11.18 10.16 4.59
C VAL A 248 -10.48 10.17 5.95
N VAL A 249 -9.18 10.47 5.94
CA VAL A 249 -8.40 10.67 7.16
C VAL A 249 -8.81 12.00 7.81
N PRO A 250 -9.17 12.03 9.11
CA PRO A 250 -9.59 13.25 9.77
C PRO A 250 -8.54 14.36 9.64
N ARG A 251 -8.97 15.59 9.30
CA ARG A 251 -8.07 16.74 9.11
C ARG A 251 -7.30 17.14 10.37
N THR A 252 -7.82 16.78 11.54
CA THR A 252 -7.20 17.04 12.85
C THR A 252 -6.25 15.93 13.29
N ALA A 253 -6.11 14.84 12.53
CA ALA A 253 -5.28 13.71 12.92
C ALA A 253 -3.78 14.00 12.67
N ASN A 254 -2.95 13.78 13.69
CA ASN A 254 -1.49 13.80 13.57
C ASN A 254 -0.94 12.51 12.93
N LEU A 255 -1.70 11.41 13.00
CA LEU A 255 -1.32 10.11 12.46
C LEU A 255 -2.48 9.55 11.65
N GLY A 256 -2.24 9.29 10.38
CA GLY A 256 -3.08 8.41 9.58
C GLY A 256 -2.58 6.96 9.71
N TRP A 257 -3.52 6.02 9.70
CA TRP A 257 -3.24 4.60 9.94
C TRP A 257 -4.37 3.69 9.44
N SER A 258 -4.01 2.44 9.15
CA SER A 258 -4.91 1.31 8.92
C SER A 258 -4.34 0.02 9.50
N SER A 259 -5.17 -0.97 9.79
CA SER A 259 -4.69 -2.24 10.33
C SER A 259 -5.53 -3.45 9.94
N VAL A 260 -4.86 -4.60 9.95
CA VAL A 260 -5.45 -5.94 9.85
C VAL A 260 -4.93 -6.75 11.01
N ILE A 261 -5.84 -7.32 11.80
CA ILE A 261 -5.51 -8.19 12.93
C ILE A 261 -5.92 -9.60 12.54
N ASN A 262 -5.00 -10.55 12.69
CA ASN A 262 -5.33 -11.96 12.66
C ASN A 262 -5.42 -12.48 14.12
N PRO A 263 -6.62 -12.81 14.62
CA PRO A 263 -6.81 -13.32 15.97
C PRO A 263 -6.22 -14.71 16.20
N ARG A 264 -6.26 -15.57 15.17
CA ARG A 264 -5.81 -16.96 15.26
C ARG A 264 -4.29 -17.06 15.30
N GLN A 265 -3.61 -16.24 14.49
CA GLN A 265 -2.15 -16.15 14.44
C GLN A 265 -1.60 -15.21 15.53
N GLN A 266 -2.44 -14.44 16.22
CA GLN A 266 -2.03 -13.41 17.18
C GLN A 266 -1.05 -12.37 16.58
N MET A 267 -1.32 -11.99 15.33
CA MET A 267 -0.48 -11.06 14.55
C MET A 267 -1.27 -9.81 14.15
N VAL A 268 -0.60 -8.66 14.10
CA VAL A 268 -1.14 -7.40 13.56
C VAL A 268 -0.27 -6.90 12.42
N TYR A 269 -0.91 -6.54 11.31
CA TYR A 269 -0.36 -5.73 10.24
C TYR A 269 -0.90 -4.32 10.42
N PHE A 270 -0.03 -3.35 10.69
CA PHE A 270 -0.43 -1.99 11.02
C PHE A 270 0.36 -1.00 10.18
N THR A 271 -0.33 -0.15 9.43
CA THR A 271 0.30 0.89 8.63
C THR A 271 0.09 2.25 9.27
N PHE A 272 1.06 3.14 9.12
CA PHE A 272 0.95 4.51 9.59
C PHE A 272 1.75 5.49 8.75
N PHE A 273 1.33 6.74 8.79
CA PHE A 273 1.89 7.85 8.02
C PHE A 273 1.54 9.19 8.70
N PRO A 274 2.28 10.28 8.40
CA PRO A 274 1.92 11.61 8.90
C PRO A 274 0.48 11.97 8.52
N GLY A 275 -0.36 12.22 9.52
CA GLY A 275 -1.73 12.65 9.30
C GLY A 275 -1.79 14.10 8.84
N PRO A 276 -2.96 14.58 8.35
CA PRO A 276 -3.09 15.92 7.80
C PRO A 276 -2.64 17.06 8.75
N ALA A 277 -2.76 16.89 10.07
CA ALA A 277 -2.35 17.89 11.05
C ALA A 277 -0.83 17.92 11.32
N ALA A 278 -0.10 16.89 10.91
CA ALA A 278 1.35 16.75 11.11
C ALA A 278 2.14 16.85 9.80
N LEU A 279 1.50 17.28 8.70
CA LEU A 279 2.12 17.39 7.39
C LEU A 279 3.08 18.59 7.34
N GLU A 280 4.33 18.34 6.97
CA GLU A 280 5.32 19.39 6.68
C GLU A 280 5.13 19.93 5.26
N GLU A 281 5.64 21.13 4.96
CA GLU A 281 5.39 21.81 3.68
C GLU A 281 5.80 20.95 2.49
N GLU A 282 6.98 20.33 2.52
CA GLU A 282 7.53 19.51 1.44
C GLU A 282 6.90 18.12 1.33
N MET A 283 5.94 17.77 2.19
CA MET A 283 5.32 16.45 2.19
C MET A 283 4.07 16.39 1.31
N LEU A 284 3.92 15.27 0.60
CA LEU A 284 2.68 14.92 -0.07
C LEU A 284 1.66 14.43 0.95
N PRO A 285 0.42 14.94 0.92
CA PRO A 285 -0.63 14.47 1.80
C PRO A 285 -1.02 13.02 1.47
N ILE A 286 -1.44 12.28 2.49
CA ILE A 286 -2.17 11.02 2.36
C ILE A 286 -3.55 11.24 2.98
N ASN A 287 -4.54 11.51 2.12
CA ASN A 287 -5.86 11.96 2.53
C ASN A 287 -6.85 10.81 2.82
N PHE A 288 -6.58 9.61 2.31
CA PHE A 288 -7.53 8.51 2.32
C PHE A 288 -6.92 7.18 2.74
N ASN A 289 -7.71 6.36 3.44
CA ASN A 289 -7.51 4.92 3.57
C ASN A 289 -8.36 4.21 2.52
N ASN A 290 -7.76 3.29 1.76
CA ASN A 290 -8.39 2.58 0.65
C ASN A 290 -8.45 1.08 0.97
N PHE A 291 -9.62 0.47 0.79
CA PHE A 291 -9.78 -0.97 0.94
C PHE A 291 -10.36 -1.59 -0.34
N LEU A 292 -9.63 -2.56 -0.90
CA LEU A 292 -10.13 -3.45 -1.95
C LEU A 292 -10.31 -4.85 -1.34
N PHE A 293 -11.56 -5.24 -1.15
CA PHE A 293 -11.95 -6.53 -0.61
C PHE A 293 -12.10 -7.51 -1.77
N ASP A 294 -11.08 -8.30 -2.09
CA ASP A 294 -11.12 -9.24 -3.22
C ASP A 294 -11.37 -10.66 -2.70
N TYR A 295 -12.64 -11.01 -2.54
CA TYR A 295 -13.09 -12.28 -1.96
C TYR A 295 -13.73 -13.18 -3.02
N GLY A 296 -13.09 -13.22 -4.18
CA GLY A 296 -13.43 -14.10 -5.30
C GLY A 296 -14.41 -13.51 -6.31
N GLY A 297 -14.59 -12.19 -6.36
CA GLY A 297 -15.58 -11.53 -7.23
C GLY A 297 -15.05 -11.11 -8.61
N ARG A 298 -13.80 -11.43 -8.97
CA ARG A 298 -13.20 -11.07 -10.26
C ARG A 298 -13.17 -12.22 -11.24
N THR A 299 -13.94 -12.11 -12.32
CA THR A 299 -14.15 -13.19 -13.30
C THR A 299 -13.32 -13.06 -14.57
N GLU A 300 -12.38 -12.12 -14.61
CA GLU A 300 -11.51 -11.84 -15.76
C GLU A 300 -10.08 -12.29 -15.51
N THR A 301 -9.32 -12.53 -16.58
CA THR A 301 -7.88 -12.72 -16.46
C THR A 301 -7.20 -11.44 -15.92
N PRO A 302 -6.12 -11.55 -15.11
CA PRO A 302 -5.50 -12.78 -14.63
C PRO A 302 -6.10 -13.33 -13.31
N TRP A 303 -7.16 -12.74 -12.78
CA TRP A 303 -7.78 -13.21 -11.53
C TRP A 303 -8.50 -14.56 -11.68
N ALA A 304 -9.04 -14.82 -12.87
CA ALA A 304 -9.57 -16.10 -13.32
C ALA A 304 -8.69 -16.67 -14.46
N PHE A 305 -8.80 -17.97 -14.74
CA PHE A 305 -8.06 -18.60 -15.85
C PHE A 305 -8.57 -18.22 -17.24
N TYR A 306 -9.82 -17.78 -17.34
CA TYR A 306 -10.46 -17.33 -18.58
C TYR A 306 -11.56 -16.32 -18.24
N SER A 307 -11.96 -15.47 -19.19
CA SER A 307 -13.06 -14.51 -19.00
C SER A 307 -14.38 -15.22 -18.68
N GLY A 308 -15.07 -14.77 -17.63
CA GLY A 308 -16.24 -15.43 -17.04
C GLY A 308 -15.93 -16.61 -16.13
N GLY A 309 -14.64 -16.91 -15.87
CA GLY A 309 -14.21 -18.00 -15.01
C GLY A 309 -14.32 -17.70 -13.51
N MET A 310 -13.97 -18.69 -12.69
CA MET A 310 -13.91 -18.53 -11.23
C MET A 310 -12.67 -17.73 -10.83
N SER A 311 -12.85 -16.76 -9.93
CA SER A 311 -11.74 -16.03 -9.34
C SER A 311 -10.92 -16.93 -8.41
N HIS A 312 -9.60 -16.90 -8.57
CA HIS A 312 -8.65 -17.58 -7.69
C HIS A 312 -8.03 -16.62 -6.65
N GLN A 313 -8.64 -15.45 -6.48
CA GLN A 313 -8.15 -14.40 -5.62
C GLN A 313 -8.92 -14.38 -4.29
N TYR A 314 -8.16 -14.44 -3.19
CA TYR A 314 -8.64 -14.14 -1.85
C TYR A 314 -7.62 -13.23 -1.17
N SER A 315 -7.90 -11.94 -1.16
CA SER A 315 -6.94 -10.92 -0.73
C SER A 315 -7.63 -9.66 -0.23
N LEU A 316 -6.86 -8.83 0.46
CA LEU A 316 -7.26 -7.50 0.88
C LEU A 316 -6.16 -6.51 0.49
N ASN A 317 -6.49 -5.50 -0.30
CA ASN A 317 -5.63 -4.30 -0.36
C ASN A 317 -6.05 -3.37 0.79
N CYS A 318 -5.12 -2.98 1.65
CA CYS A 318 -5.33 -1.97 2.70
C CYS A 318 -4.39 -0.78 2.50
N GLY A 319 -4.55 -0.11 1.36
CA GLY A 319 -3.71 1.02 0.95
C GLY A 319 -4.11 2.35 1.58
N SER A 320 -3.31 3.38 1.31
CA SER A 320 -3.63 4.77 1.66
C SER A 320 -3.05 5.71 0.62
N GLY A 321 -3.72 6.83 0.34
CA GLY A 321 -3.26 7.74 -0.70
C GLY A 321 -3.98 9.08 -0.75
N THR A 322 -3.59 9.88 -1.74
CA THR A 322 -4.35 11.03 -2.25
C THR A 322 -4.83 10.64 -3.64
N ASN A 323 -6.11 10.27 -3.70
CA ASN A 323 -6.73 9.61 -4.86
C ASN A 323 -8.24 9.87 -4.92
N HIS A 324 -8.82 9.73 -6.12
CA HIS A 324 -10.26 9.73 -6.34
C HIS A 324 -10.77 8.28 -6.44
N LEU A 325 -10.99 7.62 -5.29
CA LEU A 325 -11.32 6.18 -5.26
C LEU A 325 -10.29 5.37 -6.07
N TYR A 326 -10.71 4.35 -6.82
CA TYR A 326 -9.88 3.65 -7.80
C TYR A 326 -10.14 4.14 -9.25
N LYS A 327 -10.64 5.38 -9.46
CA LYS A 327 -10.99 5.88 -10.79
C LYS A 327 -9.79 6.37 -11.64
N GLY A 328 -8.62 6.57 -11.01
CA GLY A 328 -7.42 7.04 -11.70
C GLY A 328 -7.34 8.56 -11.83
N LEU A 329 -6.19 9.03 -12.33
CA LEU A 329 -5.84 10.44 -12.39
C LEU A 329 -6.74 11.22 -13.35
N LYS A 330 -7.16 10.60 -14.46
CA LYS A 330 -8.07 11.24 -15.42
C LYS A 330 -9.34 11.76 -14.78
N ASP A 331 -9.94 10.98 -13.90
CA ASP A 331 -11.18 11.36 -13.21
C ASP A 331 -10.90 12.24 -11.99
N ALA A 332 -9.75 12.05 -11.33
CA ALA A 332 -9.31 12.92 -10.25
C ALA A 332 -9.09 14.37 -10.72
N GLN A 333 -8.60 14.58 -11.95
CA GLN A 333 -8.41 15.93 -12.51
C GLN A 333 -9.73 16.67 -12.81
N ASN A 334 -10.84 15.93 -12.93
CA ASN A 334 -12.16 16.50 -13.17
C ASN A 334 -12.95 16.76 -11.86
N SER A 335 -12.38 16.38 -10.71
CA SER A 335 -13.02 16.49 -9.41
C SER A 335 -12.01 16.88 -8.34
N ASP A 336 -12.10 18.14 -7.91
CA ASP A 336 -11.13 18.72 -6.97
C ASP A 336 -11.08 17.99 -5.61
N ALA A 337 -12.20 17.39 -5.18
CA ALA A 337 -12.29 16.72 -3.89
C ALA A 337 -13.38 15.62 -3.82
N ILE A 338 -13.12 14.62 -2.98
CA ILE A 338 -14.15 13.71 -2.45
C ILE A 338 -14.11 13.73 -0.93
N LEU A 339 -15.27 13.59 -0.29
CA LEU A 339 -15.38 13.60 1.18
C LEU A 339 -14.72 14.85 1.83
N GLY A 340 -14.69 15.98 1.11
CA GLY A 340 -14.05 17.22 1.57
C GLY A 340 -12.51 17.19 1.54
N ALA A 341 -11.90 16.24 0.83
CA ALA A 341 -10.45 16.12 0.69
C ALA A 341 -9.98 16.05 -0.75
N GLU A 342 -8.84 16.70 -1.02
CA GLU A 342 -8.19 16.74 -2.33
C GLU A 342 -7.86 15.34 -2.80
N THR A 343 -8.09 15.10 -4.10
CA THR A 343 -7.86 13.80 -4.76
C THR A 343 -6.57 13.77 -5.56
N THR A 344 -5.95 14.93 -5.81
CA THR A 344 -4.70 15.07 -6.56
C THR A 344 -3.67 15.86 -5.75
N VAL A 345 -2.42 15.75 -6.16
CA VAL A 345 -1.31 16.60 -5.69
C VAL A 345 -0.70 17.31 -6.88
N THR A 346 -0.16 18.51 -6.67
CA THR A 346 0.60 19.25 -7.68
C THR A 346 2.04 19.43 -7.22
N ILE A 347 3.00 19.04 -8.08
CA ILE A 347 4.43 19.21 -7.86
C ILE A 347 4.94 20.22 -8.89
N LYS A 348 5.41 21.38 -8.43
CA LYS A 348 5.83 22.48 -9.31
C LYS A 348 7.14 22.16 -10.05
N PRO A 349 7.44 22.82 -11.19
CA PRO A 349 8.71 22.67 -11.87
C PRO A 349 9.92 22.86 -10.95
N GLY A 350 10.86 21.92 -10.98
CA GLY A 350 12.06 21.92 -10.13
C GLY A 350 11.82 21.53 -8.67
N GLU A 351 10.57 21.31 -8.27
CA GLU A 351 10.23 20.96 -6.91
C GLU A 351 10.45 19.48 -6.62
N THR A 352 10.84 19.19 -5.38
CA THR A 352 10.85 17.85 -4.83
C THR A 352 9.87 17.76 -3.66
N ARG A 353 8.94 16.80 -3.72
CA ARG A 353 8.04 16.49 -2.61
C ARG A 353 8.33 15.11 -2.04
N SER A 354 8.08 14.94 -0.76
CA SER A 354 8.37 13.71 -0.01
C SER A 354 7.11 13.02 0.49
N LEU A 355 7.11 11.69 0.59
CA LEU A 355 6.03 10.90 1.20
C LEU A 355 6.65 9.91 2.16
N TYR A 356 6.10 9.80 3.37
CA TYR A 356 6.56 8.88 4.41
C TYR A 356 5.45 7.88 4.74
N TYR A 357 5.82 6.60 4.78
CA TYR A 357 4.91 5.50 5.04
C TYR A 357 5.63 4.42 5.85
N ALA A 358 4.92 3.77 6.77
CA ALA A 358 5.47 2.68 7.56
C ALA A 358 4.48 1.54 7.70
N THR A 359 5.01 0.33 7.72
CA THR A 359 4.25 -0.90 7.91
C THR A 359 4.88 -1.72 9.02
N ALA A 360 4.19 -1.82 10.15
CA ALA A 360 4.50 -2.74 11.23
C ALA A 360 3.88 -4.12 10.97
N PHE A 361 4.63 -5.18 11.26
CA PHE A 361 4.12 -6.54 11.28
C PHE A 361 4.65 -7.30 12.49
N ALA A 362 3.79 -7.47 13.50
CA ALA A 362 4.22 -7.88 14.83
C ALA A 362 3.21 -8.80 15.53
N PRO A 363 3.66 -9.67 16.44
CA PRO A 363 2.76 -10.30 17.40
C PRO A 363 2.19 -9.27 18.37
N TYR A 364 1.10 -9.62 19.04
CA TYR A 364 0.59 -8.86 20.18
C TYR A 364 0.32 -9.78 21.39
N ASP A 365 0.66 -9.32 22.59
CA ASP A 365 0.59 -10.15 23.79
C ASP A 365 -0.83 -10.26 24.37
N ASN A 366 -1.65 -9.22 24.19
CA ASN A 366 -2.98 -9.15 24.78
C ASN A 366 -4.03 -9.74 23.83
N ASN A 367 -4.48 -10.96 24.07
CA ASN A 367 -5.50 -11.65 23.25
C ASN A 367 -6.79 -10.84 23.05
N ARG A 368 -7.10 -9.91 23.96
CA ARG A 368 -8.27 -9.03 23.77
C ARG A 368 -8.08 -8.09 22.60
N ILE A 369 -6.87 -7.79 22.14
CA ILE A 369 -6.65 -6.99 20.92
C ILE A 369 -7.11 -7.76 19.67
N GLY A 370 -7.09 -9.10 19.71
CA GLY A 370 -7.65 -9.94 18.64
C GLY A 370 -9.12 -9.65 18.34
N GLY A 371 -9.89 -9.15 19.30
CA GLY A 371 -11.29 -8.74 19.08
C GLY A 371 -11.46 -7.26 18.70
N ASN A 372 -10.45 -6.67 18.04
CA ASN A 372 -10.41 -5.26 17.61
C ASN A 372 -9.99 -4.24 18.70
N PHE A 373 -9.47 -3.07 18.31
CA PHE A 373 -9.19 -1.89 19.15
C PHE A 373 -9.98 -0.65 18.68
N TYR A 374 -10.01 0.40 19.50
CA TYR A 374 -10.84 1.59 19.25
C TYR A 374 -10.05 2.87 18.97
N SER A 375 -8.80 2.94 19.45
CA SER A 375 -7.97 4.12 19.25
C SER A 375 -6.49 3.75 19.17
N VAL A 376 -5.73 4.59 18.49
CA VAL A 376 -4.28 4.54 18.38
C VAL A 376 -3.69 5.76 19.06
N GLU A 377 -2.63 5.58 19.84
CA GLU A 377 -1.86 6.66 20.44
C GLU A 377 -0.39 6.55 20.00
N GLN A 378 0.18 7.68 19.57
CA GLN A 378 1.62 7.82 19.40
C GLN A 378 2.24 8.13 20.75
N VAL A 379 3.25 7.35 21.12
CA VAL A 379 4.09 7.60 22.31
C VAL A 379 5.55 7.67 21.86
N VAL A 380 6.43 8.20 22.71
CA VAL A 380 7.86 8.40 22.37
C VAL A 380 8.53 7.11 21.88
N GLU A 381 8.17 5.97 22.47
CA GLU A 381 8.80 4.68 22.20
C GLU A 381 8.11 3.87 21.08
N GLY A 382 6.94 4.30 20.60
CA GLY A 382 6.19 3.51 19.62
C GLY A 382 4.71 3.84 19.52
N ILE A 383 3.92 2.82 19.19
CA ILE A 383 2.49 2.95 18.95
C ILE A 383 1.72 2.05 19.90
N VAL A 384 0.68 2.62 20.52
CA VAL A 384 -0.23 1.90 21.44
C VAL A 384 -1.59 1.71 20.77
N LEU A 385 -2.02 0.46 20.65
CA LEU A 385 -3.37 0.08 20.21
C LEU A 385 -4.24 -0.12 21.45
N LYS A 386 -5.27 0.71 21.65
CA LYS A 386 -6.10 0.67 22.88
C LYS A 386 -7.48 0.06 22.64
N ARG A 387 -7.84 -0.89 23.50
CA ARG A 387 -9.19 -1.49 23.59
C ARG A 387 -9.69 -1.43 25.03
N THR A 388 -10.56 -0.48 25.38
CA THR A 388 -11.11 -0.33 26.76
C THR A 388 -10.01 -0.36 27.85
N LYS A 389 -9.87 -1.46 28.59
CA LYS A 389 -8.84 -1.67 29.64
C LYS A 389 -7.61 -2.47 29.17
N SER A 390 -7.57 -2.85 27.90
CA SER A 390 -6.49 -3.62 27.26
C SER A 390 -5.74 -2.75 26.26
N TYR A 391 -4.45 -3.06 26.05
CA TYR A 391 -3.66 -2.46 25.00
C TYR A 391 -2.70 -3.48 24.38
N ALA A 392 -2.23 -3.18 23.17
CA ALA A 392 -1.01 -3.73 22.59
C ALA A 392 -0.05 -2.57 22.29
N PHE A 393 1.24 -2.87 22.29
CA PHE A 393 2.29 -1.92 21.98
C PHE A 393 3.27 -2.57 21.02
N PHE A 394 3.76 -1.80 20.05
CA PHE A 394 4.94 -2.18 19.28
C PHE A 394 5.88 -0.99 19.16
N PRO A 395 7.20 -1.22 19.32
CA PRO A 395 8.20 -0.17 19.24
C PRO A 395 8.30 0.36 17.81
N ALA A 396 8.29 1.69 17.68
CA ALA A 396 8.33 2.36 16.38
C ALA A 396 8.85 3.79 16.52
N ASP A 397 9.55 4.29 15.50
CA ASP A 397 9.71 5.71 15.28
C ASP A 397 8.45 6.24 14.57
N SER A 398 7.41 6.54 15.35
CA SER A 398 6.12 7.01 14.82
C SER A 398 6.18 8.39 14.18
N THR A 399 7.30 9.11 14.31
CA THR A 399 7.52 10.45 13.78
C THR A 399 8.40 10.48 12.52
N PHE A 400 8.91 9.30 12.13
CA PHE A 400 9.85 9.13 11.02
C PHE A 400 11.16 9.91 11.20
N HIS A 401 11.53 10.26 12.44
CA HIS A 401 12.73 11.03 12.73
C HIS A 401 14.01 10.37 12.17
N CYS A 402 14.22 9.08 12.46
CA CYS A 402 15.38 8.33 12.01
C CYS A 402 15.44 8.25 10.49
N LEU A 403 14.30 7.98 9.85
CA LEU A 403 14.22 7.90 8.39
C LEU A 403 14.50 9.28 7.75
N LYS A 404 13.88 10.36 8.25
CA LYS A 404 14.13 11.73 7.76
C LYS A 404 15.61 12.12 7.84
N MET A 405 16.26 11.80 8.97
CA MET A 405 17.69 12.08 9.18
C MET A 405 18.57 11.27 8.21
N LEU A 406 18.27 9.99 8.00
CA LEU A 406 18.93 9.17 7.00
C LEU A 406 18.73 9.75 5.59
N CYS A 407 17.50 10.07 5.20
CA CYS A 407 17.19 10.64 3.88
C CYS A 407 17.97 11.94 3.62
N LYS A 408 18.03 12.84 4.61
CA LYS A 408 18.80 14.08 4.50
C LYS A 408 20.28 13.82 4.21
N ARG A 409 20.90 12.83 4.87
CA ARG A 409 22.30 12.45 4.61
C ARG A 409 22.49 11.84 3.22
N LEU A 410 21.60 10.93 2.82
CA LEU A 410 21.71 10.24 1.54
C LEU A 410 21.52 11.19 0.36
N LEU A 411 20.60 12.14 0.47
CA LEU A 411 20.27 13.09 -0.60
C LEU A 411 21.20 14.32 -0.64
N ALA A 412 21.87 14.68 0.47
CA ALA A 412 22.84 15.78 0.50
C ALA A 412 24.21 15.43 -0.12
N THR A 413 24.44 14.17 -0.49
CA THR A 413 25.68 13.72 -1.15
C THR A 413 25.58 13.77 -2.69
N GLU A 414 24.54 14.42 -3.20
CA GLU A 414 24.34 14.81 -4.61
C GLU A 414 24.61 16.30 -4.79
#